data_AF-A0A9X2ERW6-F1
#
_entry.id   AF-A0A9X2ERW6-F1
#
_cell.length_a   1.000
_cell.length_b   1.000
_cell.length_c   1.000
_cell.angle_alpha   90.00
_cell.angle_beta   90.00
_cell.angle_gamma   90.00
#
_symmetry.space_group_name_H-M   'P 1'
#
loop_
_entity.id
_entity.type
_entity.pdbx_description
1 polymer ?
#
loop_
_entity_poly.entity_id
_entity_poly.type
_entity_poly.pdbx_seq_one_letter_code
_entity_poly.pdbx_strand_id
1 'polypeptide(L)' 'YVAEEVVKLMIKRRVHVSDAKVLILGLSFKENCPDIRNTKVIDVVRQLESYGAHVDVHDPWVSAHQAREEYGLDL' A
#
# COMPACT_ATOMS: atom_id res chain seq x y z
N TYR A 1 0.77 -4.40 -11.83
CA TYR A 1 2.08 -5.09 -11.97
C TYR A 1 2.69 -5.49 -10.64
N VAL A 2 3.14 -4.58 -9.76
CA VAL A 2 3.80 -4.97 -8.49
C VAL A 2 2.86 -5.79 -7.59
N ALA A 3 1.62 -5.33 -7.40
CA ALA A 3 0.62 -6.06 -6.60
C ALA A 3 0.35 -7.48 -7.14
N GLU A 4 0.22 -7.65 -8.46
CA GLU A 4 0.05 -8.97 -9.09
C GLU A 4 1.21 -9.92 -8.79
N GLU A 5 2.46 -9.46 -8.85
CA GLU A 5 3.61 -10.31 -8.52
C GLU A 5 3.63 -10.70 -7.05
N VAL A 6 3.26 -9.79 -6.15
CA VAL A 6 3.10 -10.08 -4.71
C VAL A 6 2.00 -11.12 -4.49
N VAL A 7 0.85 -10.95 -5.13
CA VAL A 7 -0.28 -11.90 -5.07
C VAL A 7 0.16 -13.28 -5.57
N LYS A 8 0.88 -13.37 -6.70
CA LYS A 8 1.44 -14.63 -7.20
C LYS A 8 2.39 -15.28 -6.20
N LEU A 9 3.24 -14.50 -5.52
CA LEU A 9 4.16 -14.99 -4.50
C LEU A 9 3.42 -15.50 -3.25
N MET A 10 2.38 -14.80 -2.81
CA MET A 10 1.52 -15.23 -1.70
C MET A 10 0.86 -16.58 -2.02
N ILE A 11 0.26 -16.72 -3.20
CA ILE A 11 -0.36 -17.97 -3.66
C ILE A 11 0.65 -19.11 -3.68
N LYS A 12 1.85 -18.89 -4.23
CA LYS A 12 2.93 -19.90 -4.26
C LYS A 12 3.34 -20.36 -2.86
N ARG A 13 3.26 -19.48 -1.86
CA ARG A 13 3.54 -19.76 -0.45
C ARG A 13 2.34 -20.29 0.33
N ARG A 14 1.21 -20.54 -0.34
CA ARG A 14 -0.08 -20.93 0.29
C ARG A 14 -0.56 -19.92 1.32
N VAL A 15 -0.23 -18.64 1.11
CA VAL A 15 -0.81 -17.52 1.85
C VAL A 15 -2.07 -17.10 1.11
N HIS A 16 -3.21 -17.24 1.77
CA HIS A 16 -4.48 -16.73 1.25
C HIS A 16 -4.41 -15.21 1.18
N VAL A 17 -4.82 -14.64 0.04
CA VAL A 17 -4.76 -13.19 -0.20
C VAL A 17 -5.98 -12.49 0.38
N SER A 18 -7.16 -13.12 0.29
CA SER A 18 -8.36 -12.69 1.02
C SER A 18 -8.08 -12.67 2.51
N ASP A 19 -8.48 -11.58 3.17
CA ASP A 19 -8.35 -11.34 4.60
C ASP A 19 -6.89 -11.31 5.10
N ALA A 20 -5.91 -11.31 4.19
CA ALA A 20 -4.51 -11.17 4.52
C ALA A 20 -4.24 -9.78 5.06
N LYS A 21 -3.45 -9.69 6.13
CA LYS A 21 -2.93 -8.42 6.62
C LYS A 21 -1.63 -8.11 5.90
N VAL A 22 -1.61 -7.00 5.17
CA VAL A 22 -0.45 -6.54 4.40
C VAL A 22 -0.04 -5.17 4.92
N LEU A 23 1.22 -5.05 5.33
CA LEU A 23 1.82 -3.77 5.70
C LEU A 23 2.67 -3.26 4.55
N ILE A 24 2.35 -2.10 4.02
CA ILE A 24 3.16 -1.37 3.04
C ILE A 24 4.00 -0.34 3.77
N LEU A 25 5.32 -0.46 3.65
CA LEU A 25 6.28 0.48 4.22
C LEU A 25 6.73 1.44 3.12
N GLY A 26 6.29 2.69 3.21
CA GLY A 26 6.56 3.75 2.26
C GLY A 26 5.33 4.16 1.46
N LEU A 27 5.04 5.46 1.45
CA LEU A 27 3.98 6.11 0.68
C LEU A 27 4.53 7.27 -0.17
N SER A 28 5.67 7.82 0.22
CA SER A 28 6.39 8.89 -0.47
C SER A 28 6.64 8.60 -1.96
N PHE A 29 6.53 9.64 -2.80
CA PHE A 29 6.75 9.57 -4.25
C PHE A 29 8.22 9.25 -4.61
N LYS A 30 9.14 9.72 -3.77
CA LYS A 30 10.59 9.51 -3.86
C LYS A 30 11.15 9.32 -2.46
N GLU A 31 12.29 8.65 -2.38
CA GLU A 31 13.01 8.46 -1.12
C GLU A 31 13.24 9.78 -0.37
N ASN A 32 13.02 9.74 0.95
CA ASN A 32 13.27 10.85 1.89
C ASN A 32 12.52 12.14 1.54
N CYS A 33 11.33 12.04 0.95
CA CYS A 33 10.51 13.18 0.57
C CYS A 33 9.09 13.05 1.12
N PRO A 34 8.51 14.10 1.73
CA PRO A 34 7.13 14.06 2.19
C PRO A 34 6.10 14.14 1.05
N ASP A 35 6.54 14.33 -0.21
CA ASP A 35 5.62 14.48 -1.34
C ASP A 35 4.97 13.15 -1.67
N ILE A 36 3.65 13.10 -1.51
CA ILE A 36 2.82 11.94 -1.87
C ILE A 36 2.03 12.16 -3.14
N ARG A 37 2.05 13.37 -3.73
CA ARG A 37 1.23 13.70 -4.89
C ARG A 37 1.67 12.85 -6.07
N ASN A 38 0.73 12.07 -6.62
CA ASN A 38 0.94 11.08 -7.67
C ASN A 38 1.83 9.88 -7.29
N THR A 39 1.86 9.50 -6.01
CA THR A 39 2.50 8.24 -5.62
C THR A 39 1.79 7.05 -6.28
N LYS A 40 2.56 6.14 -6.90
CA LYS A 40 2.01 4.89 -7.47
C LYS A 40 1.75 3.82 -6.42
N VAL A 41 2.16 4.07 -5.17
CA VAL A 41 1.89 3.16 -4.04
C VAL A 41 0.38 3.00 -3.84
N ILE A 42 -0.42 4.05 -4.08
CA ILE A 42 -1.87 3.98 -3.94
C ILE A 42 -2.51 2.95 -4.89
N ASP A 43 -1.96 2.78 -6.09
CA ASP A 43 -2.44 1.79 -7.05
C ASP A 43 -2.18 0.37 -6.52
N VAL A 44 -1.05 0.17 -5.84
CA VAL A 44 -0.70 -1.11 -5.19
C VAL A 44 -1.64 -1.40 -4.02
N VAL A 45 -1.90 -0.40 -3.17
CA VAL A 45 -2.85 -0.49 -2.04
C VAL A 45 -4.22 -0.93 -2.56
N ARG A 46 -4.81 -0.15 -3.47
CA ARG A 46 -6.15 -0.40 -4.01
C ARG A 46 -6.25 -1.75 -4.71
N GLN A 47 -5.19 -2.15 -5.42
CA GLN A 47 -5.18 -3.43 -6.10
C GLN A 47 -5.16 -4.59 -5.10
N LEU A 48 -4.36 -4.53 -4.02
CA LEU A 48 -4.35 -5.55 -2.96
C LEU A 48 -5.69 -5.59 -2.20
N GLU A 49 -6.27 -4.43 -1.87
CA GLU A 49 -7.60 -4.33 -1.28
C GLU A 49 -8.69 -4.95 -2.18
N SER A 50 -8.58 -4.79 -3.51
CA SER A 50 -9.52 -5.42 -4.46
C SER A 50 -9.49 -6.95 -4.44
N TYR A 51 -8.40 -7.56 -3.95
CA TYR A 51 -8.31 -9.01 -3.71
C TYR A 51 -8.85 -9.42 -2.32
N GLY A 52 -9.39 -8.47 -1.55
CA GLY A 52 -9.91 -8.68 -0.21
C GLY A 52 -8.83 -8.63 0.89
N ALA A 53 -7.63 -8.14 0.59
CA ALA A 53 -6.59 -7.97 1.62
C ALA A 53 -6.88 -6.72 2.48
N HIS A 54 -6.48 -6.79 3.74
CA HIS A 54 -6.43 -5.64 4.64
C HIS A 54 -5.05 -4.99 4.54
N VAL A 55 -4.99 -3.77 4.02
CA VAL A 55 -3.74 -3.08 3.75
C VAL A 55 -3.55 -1.92 4.72
N ASP A 56 -2.49 -1.99 5.52
CA ASP A 56 -2.01 -0.89 6.35
C ASP A 56 -0.82 -0.23 5.64
N VAL A 57 -0.69 1.09 5.75
CA VAL A 57 0.42 1.85 5.15
C VAL A 57 1.15 2.60 6.25
N HIS A 58 2.48 2.60 6.21
CA HIS A 58 3.29 3.37 7.15
C HIS A 58 4.45 4.06 6.42
N ASP A 59 4.62 5.36 6.61
CA ASP A 59 5.77 6.13 6.11
C ASP A 59 6.16 7.22 7.13
N PRO A 60 7.38 7.21 7.68
CA PRO A 60 7.80 8.17 8.70
C PRO A 60 7.94 9.61 8.19
N TRP A 61 8.01 9.82 6.87
CA TRP A 61 8.17 11.14 6.26
C TRP A 61 6.86 11.78 5.83
N VAL A 62 5.77 11.01 5.79
CA VAL A 62 4.47 11.47 5.30
C VAL A 62 3.57 11.87 6.47
N SER A 63 2.91 13.01 6.34
CA SER A 63 1.89 13.43 7.31
C SER A 63 0.63 12.58 7.19
N ALA A 64 0.20 11.96 8.29
CA ALA A 64 -1.06 11.21 8.35
C ALA A 64 -2.27 12.04 7.90
N HIS A 65 -2.30 13.33 8.25
CA HIS A 65 -3.35 14.25 7.80
C HIS A 65 -3.37 14.38 6.27
N GLN A 66 -2.20 14.58 5.67
CA GLN A 66 -2.07 14.74 4.22
C GLN A 66 -2.41 13.46 3.46
N ALA A 67 -2.01 12.30 3.98
CA ALA A 67 -2.35 11.00 3.40
C ALA A 67 -3.87 10.73 3.44
N ARG A 68 -4.53 11.13 4.53
CA ARG A 68 -5.98 11.02 4.66
C ARG A 68 -6.71 11.98 3.71
N GLU A 69 -6.27 13.24 3.60
CA GLU A 69 -6.88 14.22 2.70
C GLU A 69 -6.73 13.84 1.22
N GLU A 70 -5.54 13.39 0.80
CA GLU A 70 -5.26 13.11 -0.61
C GLU A 70 -5.78 11.73 -1.06
N TYR A 71 -5.67 10.72 -0.18
CA TYR A 71 -5.90 9.32 -0.56
C TYR A 71 -6.88 8.55 0.34
N GLY A 72 -7.36 9.15 1.43
CA GLY A 72 -8.24 8.47 2.39
C GLY A 72 -7.54 7.37 3.19
N LEU A 73 -6.21 7.40 3.28
CA LEU A 73 -5.41 6.43 4.01
C LEU A 73 -5.20 6.84 5.47
N ASP A 74 -5.14 5.84 6.34
CA ASP A 74 -4.71 5.98 7.72
C ASP A 74 -3.26 5.47 7.84
N LEU A 75 -2.36 6.35 8.32
CA LEU A 75 -0.91 6.11 8.49
C LEU A 75 -0.51 5.90 9.95
#